data_AF-A0A7V6H6I1-F1
#
_entry.id   AF-A0A7V6H6I1-F1
#
_cell.length_a   1.000
_cell.length_b   1.000
_cell.length_c   1.000
_cell.angle_alpha   90.00
_cell.angle_beta   90.00
_cell.angle_gamma   90.00
#
_symmetry.space_group_name_H-M   'P 1'
#
loop_
_entity.id
_entity.type
_entity.pdbx_description
1 polymer ?
#
loop_
_entity_poly.entity_id
_entity_poly.type
_entity_poly.pdbx_seq_one_letter_code
_entity_poly.pdbx_strand_id
1 'polypeptide(L)'
;MKNNKREVLIGIFVLILTLGLMVATYLYDNAALRMLTIATAAFGIFTFWFEMRKTKEIAEGEFILKLNNCFIENSTLNEFYKHLYFNEKINDDDWVSLITYLTFFETLYVLIKRNIISIRIIDDLFANRFFILTSNLQVQERDLLKYPEVNRNIFQLDYEWRKYRKKENLDEYPNSILEKHPELMKYVNL
;
A
#
# COMPACT_ATOMS: atom_id res chain seq x y z
N MET A 1 9.97 -9.79 -14.71
CA MET A 1 11.20 -10.47 -15.22
C MET A 1 11.94 -9.72 -16.34
N LYS A 2 11.25 -9.04 -17.29
CA LYS A 2 11.89 -8.31 -18.41
C LYS A 2 12.71 -7.08 -17.96
N ASN A 3 12.27 -6.37 -16.91
CA ASN A 3 12.98 -5.18 -16.39
C ASN A 3 14.29 -5.51 -15.68
N ASN A 4 14.34 -6.56 -14.83
CA ASN A 4 15.59 -6.95 -14.16
C ASN A 4 16.70 -7.33 -15.15
N LYS A 5 16.37 -8.03 -16.24
CA LYS A 5 17.36 -8.35 -17.28
C LYS A 5 17.92 -7.09 -17.94
N ARG A 6 17.08 -6.09 -18.20
CA ARG A 6 17.49 -4.80 -18.76
C ARG A 6 18.36 -4.02 -17.80
N GLU A 7 18.02 -3.99 -16.51
CA GLU A 7 18.80 -3.31 -15.47
C GLU A 7 20.18 -3.94 -15.27
N VAL A 8 20.26 -5.28 -15.27
CA VAL A 8 21.54 -6.02 -15.21
C VAL A 8 22.38 -5.77 -16.47
N LEU A 9 21.76 -5.76 -17.65
CA LEU A 9 22.44 -5.42 -18.91
C LEU A 9 22.99 -3.99 -18.91
N ILE A 10 22.24 -3.03 -18.36
CA ILE A 10 22.72 -1.65 -18.19
C ILE A 10 23.90 -1.62 -17.21
N GLY A 11 23.82 -2.31 -16.06
CA GLY A 11 24.93 -2.38 -15.11
C GLY A 11 26.21 -2.96 -15.71
N ILE A 12 26.10 -4.06 -16.45
CA ILE A 12 27.22 -4.68 -17.18
C ILE A 12 27.77 -3.74 -18.24
N PHE A 13 26.90 -3.06 -19.00
CA PHE A 13 27.32 -2.09 -20.00
C PHE A 13 28.08 -0.92 -19.39
N VAL A 14 27.59 -0.35 -18.28
CA VAL A 14 28.29 0.75 -17.59
C VAL A 14 29.65 0.26 -17.06
N LEU A 15 29.73 -0.97 -16.53
CA LEU A 15 30.98 -1.56 -16.04
C LEU A 15 32.00 -1.82 -17.16
N ILE A 16 31.55 -2.30 -18.32
CA ILE A 16 32.40 -2.46 -19.51
C ILE A 16 32.83 -1.09 -20.05
N LEU A 17 31.94 -0.10 -20.03
CA LEU A 17 32.25 1.26 -20.45
C LEU A 17 33.30 1.90 -19.53
N THR A 18 33.20 1.72 -18.21
CA THR A 18 34.19 2.26 -17.27
C THR A 18 35.54 1.57 -17.40
N LEU A 19 35.57 0.24 -17.52
CA LEU A 19 36.80 -0.53 -17.80
C LEU A 19 37.43 -0.13 -19.14
N GLY A 20 36.62 0.03 -20.19
CA GLY A 20 37.07 0.45 -21.51
C GLY A 20 37.67 1.85 -21.52
N LEU A 21 37.03 2.80 -20.82
CA LEU A 21 37.55 4.15 -20.63
C LEU A 21 38.84 4.15 -19.79
N MET A 22 38.95 3.29 -18.78
CA MET A 22 40.16 3.15 -17.96
C MET A 22 41.35 2.63 -18.79
N VAL A 23 41.14 1.65 -19.66
CA VAL A 23 42.18 1.12 -20.55
C VAL A 23 42.56 2.12 -21.65
N ALA A 24 41.58 2.77 -22.27
CA ALA A 24 41.84 3.76 -23.33
C ALA A 24 42.60 4.99 -22.79
N THR A 25 42.30 5.42 -21.57
CA THR A 25 42.98 6.55 -20.93
C THR A 25 44.39 6.20 -20.46
N TYR A 26 44.63 4.97 -19.99
CA TYR A 26 45.98 4.47 -19.69
C TYR A 26 46.92 4.51 -20.93
N LEU A 27 46.35 4.34 -22.14
CA LEU A 27 47.12 4.27 -23.38
C LEU A 27 47.41 5.62 -24.04
N TYR A 28 46.63 6.69 -23.78
CA TYR A 28 46.64 7.90 -24.64
C TYR A 28 47.11 9.24 -24.02
N ASP A 29 46.89 9.59 -22.73
CA ASP A 29 47.38 10.91 -22.18
C ASP A 29 47.22 11.15 -20.64
N ASN A 30 47.94 12.16 -20.09
CA ASN A 30 47.87 12.72 -18.71
C ASN A 30 46.53 13.40 -18.33
N ALA A 31 45.60 13.58 -19.27
CA ALA A 31 44.20 13.96 -18.98
C ALA A 31 43.32 12.77 -18.54
N ALA A 32 43.88 11.55 -18.59
CA ALA A 32 43.27 10.29 -18.18
C ALA A 32 42.59 10.34 -16.82
N LEU A 33 43.26 10.94 -15.83
CA LEU A 33 42.78 10.98 -14.46
C LEU A 33 41.45 11.74 -14.35
N ARG A 34 41.26 12.83 -15.10
CA ARG A 34 40.02 13.63 -15.05
C ARG A 34 38.84 12.88 -15.66
N MET A 35 39.03 12.24 -16.80
CA MET A 35 37.98 11.43 -17.43
C MET A 35 37.63 10.21 -16.58
N LEU A 36 38.63 9.58 -15.96
CA LEU A 36 38.44 8.47 -15.02
C LEU A 36 37.66 8.92 -13.77
N THR A 37 37.96 10.09 -13.20
CA THR A 37 37.21 10.65 -12.08
C THR A 37 35.74 10.89 -12.44
N ILE A 38 35.46 11.48 -13.61
CA ILE A 38 34.09 11.73 -14.07
C ILE A 38 33.34 10.40 -14.30
N ALA A 39 33.99 9.41 -14.93
CA ALA A 39 33.40 8.10 -15.17
C ALA A 39 33.10 7.36 -13.85
N THR A 40 34.01 7.45 -12.88
CA THR A 40 33.85 6.83 -11.56
C THR A 40 32.72 7.50 -10.77
N ALA A 41 32.61 8.83 -10.83
CA ALA A 41 31.52 9.56 -10.21
C ALA A 41 30.16 9.18 -10.82
N ALA A 42 30.07 9.08 -12.15
CA ALA A 42 28.85 8.65 -12.84
C ALA A 42 28.47 7.19 -12.46
N PHE A 43 29.46 6.30 -12.38
CA PHE A 43 29.25 4.93 -11.91
C PHE A 43 28.72 4.89 -10.48
N GLY A 44 29.31 5.67 -9.57
CA GLY A 44 28.88 5.77 -8.18
C GLY A 44 27.44 6.28 -8.03
N ILE A 45 27.05 7.28 -8.83
CA ILE A 45 25.66 7.78 -8.86
C ILE A 45 24.71 6.67 -9.34
N PHE A 46 25.09 5.93 -10.38
CA PHE A 46 24.28 4.82 -10.90
C PHE A 46 24.12 3.69 -9.88
N THR A 47 25.21 3.27 -9.22
CA THR A 47 25.15 2.21 -8.20
C THR A 47 24.31 2.65 -7.02
N PHE A 48 24.46 3.89 -6.55
CA PHE A 48 23.64 4.45 -5.48
C PHE A 48 22.15 4.49 -5.85
N TRP A 49 21.82 4.93 -7.06
CA TRP A 49 20.42 4.93 -7.54
C TRP A 49 19.82 3.52 -7.61
N PHE A 50 20.60 2.54 -8.08
CA PHE A 50 20.17 1.15 -8.13
C PHE A 50 19.94 0.57 -6.73
N GLU A 51 20.88 0.80 -5.81
CA GLU A 51 20.78 0.37 -4.42
C GLU A 51 19.56 1.00 -3.74
N MET A 52 19.35 2.31 -3.92
CA MET A 52 18.21 3.02 -3.33
C MET A 52 16.86 2.46 -3.81
N ARG A 53 16.75 2.02 -5.07
CA ARG A 53 15.55 1.33 -5.57
C ARG A 53 15.34 -0.01 -4.88
N LYS A 54 16.41 -0.79 -4.66
CA LYS A 54 16.33 -2.06 -3.94
C LYS A 54 15.98 -1.88 -2.48
N THR A 55 16.57 -0.90 -1.81
CA THR A 55 16.21 -0.53 -0.43
C THR A 55 14.73 -0.17 -0.33
N LYS A 56 14.19 0.58 -1.30
CA LYS A 56 12.76 0.89 -1.35
C LYS A 56 11.88 -0.35 -1.50
N GLU A 57 12.21 -1.25 -2.44
CA GLU A 57 11.46 -2.51 -2.64
C GLU A 57 11.46 -3.38 -1.37
N ILE A 58 12.60 -3.47 -0.68
CA ILE A 58 12.72 -4.20 0.60
C ILE A 58 11.87 -3.55 1.68
N ALA A 59 11.96 -2.21 1.83
CA ALA A 59 11.20 -1.47 2.82
C ALA A 59 9.68 -1.59 2.60
N GLU A 60 9.22 -1.55 1.35
CA GLU A 60 7.81 -1.81 0.99
C GLU A 60 7.38 -3.23 1.41
N GLY A 61 8.21 -4.25 1.13
CA GLY A 61 7.96 -5.63 1.54
C GLY A 61 7.89 -5.82 3.05
N GLU A 62 8.82 -5.23 3.81
CA GLU A 62 8.80 -5.25 5.27
C GLU A 62 7.58 -4.52 5.85
N PHE A 63 7.21 -3.39 5.25
CA PHE A 63 6.06 -2.62 5.68
C PHE A 63 4.75 -3.40 5.49
N ILE A 64 4.61 -4.08 4.34
CA ILE A 64 3.48 -4.98 4.05
C ILE A 64 3.39 -6.10 5.08
N LEU A 65 4.52 -6.76 5.38
CA LEU A 65 4.58 -7.83 6.38
C LEU A 65 4.20 -7.31 7.76
N LYS A 66 4.74 -6.16 8.17
CA LYS A 66 4.41 -5.52 9.46
C LYS A 66 2.93 -5.19 9.54
N LEU A 67 2.33 -4.59 8.50
CA LEU A 67 0.89 -4.29 8.47
C LEU A 67 0.03 -5.54 8.59
N ASN A 68 0.36 -6.60 7.85
CA ASN A 68 -0.39 -7.85 7.93
C ASN A 68 -0.22 -8.52 9.31
N ASN A 69 0.97 -8.50 9.89
CA ASN A 69 1.22 -9.02 11.24
C ASN A 69 0.48 -8.21 12.30
N CYS A 70 0.40 -6.87 12.18
CA CYS A 70 -0.42 -6.05 13.07
C CYS A 70 -1.89 -6.48 13.09
N PHE A 71 -2.40 -7.01 11.98
CA PHE A 71 -3.75 -7.55 11.92
C PHE A 71 -3.81 -8.98 12.49
N ILE A 72 -2.95 -9.88 12.03
CA ILE A 72 -2.99 -11.31 12.38
C ILE A 72 -2.58 -11.58 13.83
N GLU A 73 -1.68 -10.81 14.41
CA GLU A 73 -1.23 -11.00 15.80
C GLU A 73 -2.20 -10.38 16.81
N ASN A 74 -3.13 -9.54 16.35
CA ASN A 74 -4.11 -8.89 17.20
C ASN A 74 -5.34 -9.80 17.40
N SER A 75 -5.45 -10.41 18.58
CA SER A 75 -6.55 -11.32 18.92
C SER A 75 -7.92 -10.65 18.79
N THR A 76 -8.03 -9.37 19.18
CA THR A 76 -9.27 -8.58 19.11
C THR A 76 -9.74 -8.37 17.67
N LEU A 77 -8.81 -8.06 16.75
CA LEU A 77 -9.12 -7.93 15.33
C LEU A 77 -9.58 -9.26 14.73
N ASN A 78 -8.89 -10.35 15.06
CA ASN A 78 -9.24 -11.68 14.57
C ASN A 78 -10.56 -12.19 15.13
N GLU A 79 -10.83 -11.93 16.41
CA GLU A 79 -12.10 -12.27 17.06
C GLU A 79 -13.25 -11.57 16.36
N PHE A 80 -13.15 -10.25 16.15
CA PHE A 80 -14.19 -9.52 15.42
C PHE A 80 -14.34 -10.00 13.98
N TYR A 81 -13.22 -10.30 13.31
CA TYR A 81 -13.26 -10.84 11.95
C TYR A 81 -14.04 -12.16 11.87
N LYS A 82 -13.97 -13.03 12.90
CA LYS A 82 -14.75 -14.27 12.94
C LYS A 82 -16.25 -13.97 12.98
N HIS A 83 -16.68 -13.01 13.80
CA HIS A 83 -18.08 -12.59 13.85
C HIS A 83 -18.56 -12.13 12.47
N LEU A 84 -17.75 -11.35 11.75
CA LEU A 84 -18.07 -10.89 10.40
C LEU A 84 -18.11 -12.05 9.40
N TYR A 85 -17.13 -12.95 9.45
CA TYR A 85 -16.97 -14.04 8.49
C TYR A 85 -18.07 -15.10 8.61
N PHE A 86 -18.43 -15.47 9.84
CA PHE A 86 -19.51 -16.43 10.12
C PHE A 86 -20.88 -15.78 10.26
N ASN A 87 -20.96 -14.45 10.10
CA ASN A 87 -22.16 -13.65 10.32
C ASN A 87 -22.83 -13.95 11.67
N GLU A 88 -22.00 -14.07 12.71
CA GLU A 88 -22.46 -14.26 14.08
C GLU A 88 -23.14 -12.99 14.58
N LYS A 89 -24.00 -13.14 15.59
CA LYS A 89 -24.66 -12.00 16.20
C LYS A 89 -23.64 -11.14 16.94
N ILE A 90 -23.61 -9.84 16.62
CA ILE A 90 -22.78 -8.85 17.29
C ILE A 90 -23.51 -8.35 18.53
N ASN A 91 -22.93 -8.60 19.69
CA ASN A 91 -23.45 -8.19 20.98
C ASN A 91 -22.73 -6.94 21.50
N ASP A 92 -23.15 -6.43 22.65
CA ASP A 92 -22.56 -5.22 23.24
C ASP A 92 -21.12 -5.46 23.73
N ASP A 93 -20.79 -6.70 24.10
CA ASP A 93 -19.44 -7.11 24.49
C ASP A 93 -18.43 -6.98 23.32
N ASP A 94 -18.91 -7.05 22.08
CA ASP A 94 -18.08 -6.95 20.87
C ASP A 94 -17.76 -5.49 20.49
N TRP A 95 -18.30 -4.51 21.23
CA TRP A 95 -18.17 -3.09 20.90
C TRP A 95 -16.71 -2.64 20.82
N VAL A 96 -15.89 -3.03 21.80
CA VAL A 96 -14.45 -2.70 21.81
C VAL A 96 -13.75 -3.30 20.60
N SER A 97 -14.12 -4.52 20.23
CA SER A 97 -13.55 -5.24 19.09
C SER A 97 -13.95 -4.59 17.76
N LEU A 98 -15.21 -4.16 17.61
CA LEU A 98 -15.69 -3.40 16.46
C LEU A 98 -14.92 -2.08 16.29
N ILE A 99 -14.83 -1.27 17.35
CA ILE A 99 -14.13 0.02 17.30
C ILE A 99 -12.64 -0.18 16.98
N THR A 100 -12.01 -1.21 17.54
CA THR A 100 -10.62 -1.56 17.21
C THR A 100 -10.47 -1.92 15.74
N TYR A 101 -11.43 -2.67 15.19
CA TYR A 101 -11.46 -3.07 13.78
C TYR A 101 -11.65 -1.88 12.84
N LEU A 102 -12.56 -0.96 13.16
CA LEU A 102 -12.74 0.29 12.41
C LEU A 102 -11.48 1.14 12.47
N THR A 103 -10.92 1.36 13.67
CA THR A 103 -9.70 2.15 13.88
C THR A 103 -8.51 1.65 13.05
N PHE A 104 -8.38 0.33 12.88
CA PHE A 104 -7.36 -0.25 12.00
C PHE A 104 -7.51 0.25 10.56
N PHE A 105 -8.73 0.21 10.01
CA PHE A 105 -9.01 0.68 8.66
C PHE A 105 -8.94 2.20 8.51
N GLU A 106 -9.32 2.96 9.54
CA GLU A 106 -9.09 4.41 9.55
C GLU A 106 -7.61 4.74 9.48
N THR A 107 -6.77 4.00 10.21
CA THR A 107 -5.31 4.16 10.17
C THR A 107 -4.77 3.85 8.78
N LEU A 108 -5.25 2.78 8.13
CA LEU A 108 -4.93 2.49 6.73
C LEU A 108 -5.33 3.63 5.80
N TYR A 109 -6.52 4.21 5.97
CA TYR A 109 -6.95 5.36 5.17
C TYR A 109 -6.01 6.56 5.31
N VAL A 110 -5.58 6.88 6.52
CA VAL A 110 -4.60 7.97 6.76
C VAL A 110 -3.29 7.71 6.02
N LEU A 111 -2.81 6.46 5.99
CA LEU A 111 -1.58 6.08 5.28
C LEU A 111 -1.74 6.24 3.75
N ILE A 112 -2.90 5.89 3.19
CA ILE A 112 -3.20 6.11 1.76
C ILE A 112 -3.23 7.60 1.44
N LYS A 113 -3.96 8.38 2.24
CA LYS A 113 -4.13 9.83 2.03
C LYS A 113 -2.80 10.57 2.07
N ARG A 114 -1.83 10.06 2.84
CA ARG A 114 -0.45 10.59 2.92
C ARG A 114 0.49 10.03 1.85
N ASN A 115 -0.01 9.22 0.91
CA ASN A 115 0.77 8.53 -0.13
C ASN A 115 1.91 7.65 0.44
N ILE A 116 1.73 7.13 1.66
CA ILE A 116 2.70 6.21 2.29
C ILE A 116 2.49 4.80 1.75
N ILE A 117 1.24 4.40 1.53
CA ILE A 117 0.86 3.12 0.92
C ILE A 117 -0.08 3.35 -0.26
N SER A 118 0.03 2.52 -1.28
CA SER A 118 -0.89 2.57 -2.41
C SER A 118 -2.16 1.77 -2.13
N ILE A 119 -3.29 2.25 -2.68
CA ILE A 119 -4.58 1.55 -2.59
C ILE A 119 -4.55 0.14 -3.21
N ARG A 120 -3.64 -0.09 -4.16
CA ARG A 120 -3.40 -1.42 -4.74
C ARG A 120 -2.87 -2.42 -3.71
N ILE A 121 -1.88 -2.01 -2.91
CA ILE A 121 -1.26 -2.90 -1.92
C ILE A 121 -2.29 -3.33 -0.86
N ILE A 122 -3.10 -2.39 -0.38
CA ILE A 122 -4.13 -2.71 0.61
C ILE A 122 -5.28 -3.52 0.01
N ASP A 123 -5.60 -3.34 -1.29
CA ASP A 123 -6.59 -4.17 -2.00
C ASP A 123 -6.19 -5.64 -1.93
N ASP A 124 -4.95 -5.94 -2.30
CA ASP A 124 -4.39 -7.30 -2.29
C ASP A 124 -4.40 -7.93 -0.89
N LEU A 125 -4.25 -7.14 0.17
CA LEU A 125 -4.10 -7.63 1.55
C LEU A 125 -5.40 -7.67 2.35
N PHE A 126 -6.30 -6.71 2.12
CA PHE A 126 -7.36 -6.38 3.06
C PHE A 126 -8.74 -6.17 2.41
N ALA A 127 -8.90 -6.24 1.07
CA ALA A 127 -10.19 -5.97 0.43
C ALA A 127 -11.33 -6.77 1.07
N ASN A 128 -11.19 -8.10 1.20
CA ASN A 128 -12.23 -8.93 1.80
C ASN A 128 -12.54 -8.53 3.26
N ARG A 129 -11.50 -8.26 4.06
CA ARG A 129 -11.62 -7.89 5.49
C ARG A 129 -12.33 -6.55 5.65
N PHE A 130 -12.05 -5.60 4.76
CA PHE A 130 -12.68 -4.28 4.78
C PHE A 130 -14.12 -4.34 4.30
N PHE A 131 -14.37 -4.95 3.14
CA PHE A 131 -15.70 -4.92 2.55
C PHE A 131 -16.69 -5.81 3.30
N ILE A 132 -16.25 -6.91 3.94
CA ILE A 132 -17.15 -7.68 4.81
C ILE A 132 -17.59 -6.85 6.02
N LEU A 133 -16.75 -5.96 6.54
CA LEU A 133 -17.08 -5.04 7.62
C LEU A 133 -18.10 -3.99 7.16
N THR A 134 -17.79 -3.25 6.10
CA THR A 134 -18.66 -2.14 5.65
C THR A 134 -19.97 -2.60 5.03
N SER A 135 -20.04 -3.86 4.58
CA SER A 135 -21.23 -4.46 3.99
C SER A 135 -22.09 -5.24 4.99
N ASN A 136 -21.62 -5.41 6.23
CA ASN A 136 -22.35 -6.13 7.27
C ASN A 136 -23.46 -5.25 7.87
N LEU A 137 -24.71 -5.70 7.79
CA LEU A 137 -25.87 -4.93 8.25
C LEU A 137 -25.84 -4.62 9.76
N GLN A 138 -25.37 -5.57 10.59
CA GLN A 138 -25.27 -5.36 12.03
C GLN A 138 -24.26 -4.25 12.36
N VAL A 139 -23.14 -4.19 11.64
CA VAL A 139 -22.14 -3.12 11.77
C VAL A 139 -22.70 -1.79 11.29
N GLN A 140 -23.41 -1.78 10.16
CA GLN A 140 -24.05 -0.58 9.64
C GLN A 140 -25.04 0.01 10.65
N GLU A 141 -25.94 -0.81 11.20
CA GLU A 141 -26.96 -0.37 12.15
C GLU A 141 -26.38 0.04 13.52
N ARG A 142 -25.40 -0.71 14.04
CA ARG A 142 -24.84 -0.46 15.37
C ARG A 142 -23.95 0.79 15.41
N ASP A 143 -23.21 1.06 14.33
CA ASP A 143 -22.16 2.08 14.35
C ASP A 143 -22.17 3.00 13.14
N LEU A 144 -22.01 2.50 11.91
CA LEU A 144 -21.79 3.37 10.74
C LEU A 144 -22.95 4.35 10.50
N LEU A 145 -24.20 3.88 10.59
CA LEU A 145 -25.40 4.72 10.42
C LEU A 145 -25.73 5.51 11.68
N LYS A 146 -25.37 4.99 12.87
CA LYS A 146 -25.68 5.60 14.16
C LYS A 146 -24.74 6.76 14.49
N TYR A 147 -23.48 6.64 14.12
CA TYR A 147 -22.41 7.61 14.37
C TYR A 147 -21.65 7.97 13.08
N PRO A 148 -22.34 8.50 12.05
CA PRO A 148 -21.74 8.72 10.75
C PRO A 148 -20.69 9.84 10.76
N GLU A 149 -20.77 10.78 11.71
CA GLU A 149 -19.76 11.84 11.84
C GLU A 149 -18.42 11.35 12.37
N VAL A 150 -18.43 10.25 13.12
CA VAL A 150 -17.21 9.61 13.62
C VAL A 150 -16.57 8.78 12.51
N ASN A 151 -17.39 8.05 11.76
CA ASN A 151 -16.94 7.11 10.73
C ASN A 151 -16.66 7.74 9.35
N ARG A 152 -16.35 9.04 9.29
CA ARG A 152 -16.06 9.75 8.02
C ARG A 152 -14.91 9.10 7.25
N ASN A 153 -13.85 8.71 7.96
CA ASN A 153 -12.69 8.07 7.35
C ASN A 153 -13.06 6.73 6.71
N ILE A 154 -13.97 5.97 7.34
CA ILE A 154 -14.47 4.70 6.79
C ILE A 154 -15.26 4.94 5.50
N PHE A 155 -16.12 5.96 5.45
CA PHE A 155 -16.85 6.31 4.23
C PHE A 155 -15.94 6.81 3.12
N GLN A 156 -14.97 7.67 3.43
CA GLN A 156 -13.98 8.13 2.46
C GLN A 156 -13.14 6.97 1.93
N LEU A 157 -12.74 6.04 2.79
CA LEU A 157 -12.04 4.83 2.40
C LEU A 157 -12.90 3.94 1.49
N ASP A 158 -14.15 3.64 1.86
CA ASP A 158 -15.07 2.82 1.04
C ASP A 158 -15.27 3.43 -0.35
N TYR A 159 -15.49 4.75 -0.42
CA TYR A 159 -15.66 5.46 -1.67
C TYR A 159 -14.41 5.37 -2.58
N GLU A 160 -13.24 5.76 -2.07
CA GLU A 160 -12.01 5.76 -2.86
C GLU A 160 -11.58 4.33 -3.26
N TRP A 161 -11.82 3.36 -2.40
CA TRP A 161 -11.48 1.95 -2.67
C TRP A 161 -12.40 1.33 -3.71
N ARG A 162 -13.71 1.56 -3.64
CA ARG A 162 -14.64 1.12 -4.69
C ARG A 162 -14.36 1.80 -6.02
N LYS A 163 -14.06 3.10 -6.01
CA LYS A 163 -13.64 3.85 -7.21
C LYS A 163 -12.37 3.28 -7.84
N TYR A 164 -11.38 2.94 -7.03
CA TYR A 164 -10.18 2.23 -7.49
C TYR A 164 -10.52 0.89 -8.13
N ARG A 165 -11.28 0.03 -7.44
CA ARG A 165 -11.66 -1.30 -7.95
C ARG A 165 -12.43 -1.23 -9.26
N LYS A 166 -13.38 -0.29 -9.37
CA LYS A 166 -14.13 -0.03 -10.59
C LYS A 166 -13.23 0.41 -11.74
N LYS A 167 -12.24 1.27 -11.48
CA LYS A 167 -11.26 1.70 -12.49
C LYS A 167 -10.40 0.54 -13.00
N GLU A 168 -10.02 -0.38 -12.11
CA GLU A 168 -9.19 -1.54 -12.44
C GLU A 168 -10.02 -2.76 -12.92
N ASN A 169 -11.34 -2.62 -13.08
CA ASN A 169 -12.29 -3.70 -13.43
C ASN A 169 -12.19 -4.92 -12.48
N LEU A 170 -12.07 -4.66 -11.19
CA LEU A 170 -12.07 -5.69 -10.14
C LEU A 170 -13.50 -5.95 -9.62
N ASP A 171 -13.72 -7.14 -9.07
CA ASP A 171 -15.02 -7.54 -8.53
C ASP A 171 -15.54 -6.54 -7.48
N GLU A 172 -16.80 -6.15 -7.59
CA GLU A 172 -17.46 -5.27 -6.63
C GLU A 172 -18.07 -6.08 -5.49
N TYR A 173 -17.94 -5.57 -4.26
CA TYR A 173 -18.59 -6.17 -3.10
C TYR A 173 -20.02 -5.67 -2.97
N PRO A 174 -21.01 -6.54 -2.71
CA PRO A 174 -22.40 -6.14 -2.59
C PRO A 174 -22.63 -5.27 -1.35
N ASN A 175 -23.84 -4.71 -1.22
CA ASN A 175 -24.29 -4.00 -0.02
C ASN A 175 -23.45 -2.77 0.37
N SER A 176 -22.94 -2.01 -0.60
CA SER A 176 -22.29 -0.73 -0.30
C SER A 176 -23.21 0.14 0.55
N ILE A 177 -22.70 0.59 1.70
CA ILE A 177 -23.43 1.51 2.57
C ILE A 177 -23.70 2.84 1.85
N LEU A 178 -22.77 3.33 1.03
CA LEU A 178 -22.90 4.61 0.32
C LEU A 178 -23.91 4.53 -0.84
N GLU A 179 -24.07 3.37 -1.47
CA GLU A 179 -25.11 3.17 -2.48
C GLU A 179 -26.50 3.03 -1.86
N LYS A 180 -26.60 2.34 -0.73
CA LYS A 180 -27.86 2.16 0.01
C LYS A 180 -28.31 3.43 0.75
N HIS A 181 -27.36 4.24 1.19
CA HIS A 181 -27.57 5.46 1.96
C HIS A 181 -26.85 6.65 1.29
N PRO A 182 -27.36 7.15 0.16
CA PRO A 182 -26.71 8.23 -0.60
C PRO A 182 -26.51 9.52 0.22
N GLU A 183 -27.31 9.74 1.26
CA GLU A 183 -27.18 10.88 2.19
C GLU A 183 -25.83 10.91 2.91
N LEU A 184 -25.16 9.77 3.05
CA LEU A 184 -23.84 9.68 3.68
C LEU A 184 -22.72 10.22 2.78
N MET A 185 -22.97 10.45 1.49
CA MET A 185 -22.00 11.07 0.58
C MET A 185 -21.53 12.45 1.04
N LYS A 186 -22.31 13.14 1.88
CA LYS A 186 -21.87 14.40 2.51
C LYS A 186 -20.61 14.24 3.39
N TYR A 187 -20.34 13.05 3.90
CA TYR A 187 -19.16 12.74 4.70
C TYR A 187 -17.93 12.37 3.86
N VAL A 188 -18.13 12.11 2.56
CA VAL A 188 -17.07 11.81 1.61
C VAL A 188 -16.46 13.10 1.04
N ASN A 189 -17.31 14.06 0.67
CA ASN A 189 -16.97 15.25 -0.13
C ASN A 189 -16.42 16.45 0.66
N LEU A 190 -15.88 16.25 1.87
CA LEU A 190 -15.33 17.30 2.74
C LEU A 190 -13.80 17.34 2.73
#